data_AF-A0A665TXK1-F1
#
_entry.id   AF-A0A665TXK1-F1
#
_cell.length_a   1.000
_cell.length_b   1.000
_cell.length_c   1.000
_cell.angle_alpha   90.00
_cell.angle_beta   90.00
_cell.angle_gamma   90.00
#
_symmetry.space_group_name_H-M   'P 1'
#
loop_
_entity.id
_entity.type
_entity.pdbx_description
1 polymer ?
#
loop_
_entity_poly.entity_id
_entity_poly.type
_entity_poly.pdbx_seq_one_letter_code
_entity_poly.pdbx_strand_id
1 'polypeptide(L)'
;RWFIQHGNGEGSLDRLLPSVSTGLSPRKRTTSQCKSEPPLLRTSKRTIYTAGRPPWYNEHGTQSKDAFVIGLCGGSASGKTTVARKIIEALDVPWVVLLSMDSFYKVLTPEQQIMAASNDYNFDHPDAFDFDLLKHILRKLKQGKSIKIPVYDFTTHGRHKDWKTIYGASVIIFEGIMAFADKELLQLLDMKLFVDTDSDIRLVRRLRRDISERGREIEGVIKQYNKFVKPAFEQYIEPTMRLADIVVPRGGGNMVAIDLIVQHVHSHHVYVAALASAHQAQPLPQTLSVLESTPQVKGMHTIIRNKETSRDEFIFYSKRLMRLLIERALSFLPSQVHVVQTPQGEDYEGRAFNGKRITGVSILRAGETMEPALRAVCKDVRIGKILIQTNQDTGEPELHYLRLPKDISEDYVILMDCTVSTGAAAMMAVRVLLDHDVQEDKILLVSLLMAEMGIHSVAYAFPQVKIITTAVDKKVNDLFHIIPGIGNFGDRYFGTDAPPDWSDEDLDEPSY
;
A
#
# COMPACT_ATOMS: atom_id res chain seq x y z
N ARG A 1 -28.19 -20.42 -75.15
CA ARG A 1 -28.11 -19.76 -76.48
C ARG A 1 -27.24 -18.52 -76.33
N TRP A 2 -25.98 -18.69 -76.71
CA TRP A 2 -24.96 -17.75 -77.21
C TRP A 2 -24.91 -16.26 -76.82
N PHE A 3 -23.73 -15.87 -76.30
CA PHE A 3 -22.85 -14.70 -76.58
C PHE A 3 -23.39 -13.26 -76.40
N ILE A 4 -22.62 -12.31 -75.85
CA ILE A 4 -21.41 -11.72 -76.45
C ILE A 4 -20.41 -11.22 -75.36
N GLN A 5 -19.14 -11.66 -75.50
CA GLN A 5 -17.91 -11.08 -74.94
C GLN A 5 -17.58 -9.76 -75.63
N HIS A 6 -16.85 -8.85 -74.96
CA HIS A 6 -15.65 -8.16 -75.48
C HIS A 6 -14.94 -7.45 -74.31
N GLY A 7 -13.65 -7.70 -74.13
CA GLY A 7 -12.82 -7.01 -73.14
C GLY A 7 -11.47 -7.69 -72.94
N ASN A 8 -10.46 -7.16 -73.63
CA ASN A 8 -9.07 -7.62 -73.72
C ASN A 8 -8.35 -7.82 -72.38
N GLY A 9 -7.41 -8.77 -72.41
CA GLY A 9 -6.45 -9.05 -71.36
C GLY A 9 -5.19 -8.17 -71.39
N GLU A 10 -4.37 -8.46 -70.36
CA GLU A 10 -2.95 -8.16 -70.17
C GLU A 10 -2.57 -6.68 -70.08
N GLY A 11 -1.92 -6.18 -69.03
CA GLY A 11 -1.34 -6.77 -67.83
C GLY A 11 -0.47 -5.68 -67.21
N SER A 12 -0.46 -5.53 -65.89
CA SER A 12 0.66 -4.90 -65.19
C SER A 12 0.58 -5.22 -63.70
N LEU A 13 1.76 -5.58 -63.18
CA LEU A 13 2.11 -5.69 -61.78
C LEU A 13 1.50 -4.57 -60.94
N ASP A 14 0.61 -4.93 -60.00
CA ASP A 14 0.33 -4.15 -58.79
C ASP A 14 -0.41 -5.05 -57.77
N ARG A 15 0.28 -6.11 -57.32
CA ARG A 15 0.02 -6.70 -56.01
C ARG A 15 1.00 -6.05 -55.07
N LEU A 16 0.54 -5.12 -54.22
CA LEU A 16 1.06 -4.82 -52.88
C LEU A 16 0.39 -3.58 -52.25
N LEU A 17 -0.94 -3.48 -52.17
CA LEU A 17 -1.63 -2.60 -51.21
C LEU A 17 -3.03 -3.14 -50.86
N PRO A 18 -3.43 -3.27 -49.58
CA PRO A 18 -4.81 -3.61 -49.22
C PRO A 18 -5.76 -2.40 -49.32
N SER A 19 -7.00 -2.71 -49.69
CA SER A 19 -8.11 -1.81 -49.94
C SER A 19 -8.73 -1.21 -48.66
N VAL A 20 -9.08 0.07 -48.72
CA VAL A 20 -9.83 0.78 -47.69
C VAL A 20 -11.31 0.40 -47.78
N SER A 21 -11.82 -0.31 -46.77
CA SER A 21 -13.26 -0.53 -46.58
C SER A 21 -13.80 0.37 -45.47
N THR A 22 -14.87 1.09 -45.80
CA THR A 22 -15.62 2.01 -44.95
C THR A 22 -16.57 1.23 -44.04
N GLY A 23 -16.14 0.97 -42.81
CA GLY A 23 -16.97 0.47 -41.71
C GLY A 23 -16.66 1.25 -40.44
N LEU A 24 -17.64 1.99 -39.93
CA LEU A 24 -17.53 2.79 -38.70
C LEU A 24 -17.24 1.86 -37.50
N SER A 25 -16.03 1.98 -36.95
CA SER A 25 -15.64 1.32 -35.69
C SER A 25 -16.12 2.14 -34.48
N PRO A 26 -16.48 1.51 -33.35
CA PRO A 26 -16.85 2.23 -32.15
C PRO A 26 -15.65 3.04 -31.62
N ARG A 27 -15.88 4.34 -31.32
CA ARG A 27 -14.93 5.28 -30.73
C ARG A 27 -14.09 4.62 -29.62
N LYS A 28 -12.79 4.43 -29.88
CA LYS A 28 -11.79 4.14 -28.83
C LYS A 28 -11.77 5.32 -27.85
N ARG A 29 -12.02 5.04 -26.56
CA ARG A 29 -11.88 6.01 -25.46
C ARG A 29 -10.43 6.52 -25.43
N THR A 30 -10.26 7.81 -25.68
CA THR A 30 -9.03 8.53 -25.38
C THR A 30 -8.90 8.66 -23.87
N THR A 31 -7.98 7.89 -23.27
CA THR A 31 -7.56 8.10 -21.89
C THR A 31 -6.70 9.36 -21.84
N SER A 32 -7.18 10.40 -21.16
CA SER A 32 -6.36 11.56 -20.82
C SER A 32 -5.24 11.09 -19.90
N GLN A 33 -4.01 11.05 -20.41
CA GLN A 33 -2.82 10.84 -19.59
C GLN A 33 -2.63 12.03 -18.65
N CYS A 34 -3.21 11.95 -17.47
CA CYS A 34 -2.82 12.78 -16.33
C CYS A 34 -1.53 12.16 -15.79
N LYS A 35 -0.38 12.77 -16.09
CA LYS A 35 0.91 12.39 -15.51
C LYS A 35 0.89 12.68 -14.01
N SER A 36 0.52 11.67 -13.23
CA SER A 36 0.88 11.56 -11.82
C SER A 36 1.77 10.33 -11.71
N GLU A 37 3.07 10.54 -11.48
CA GLU A 37 4.03 9.46 -11.28
C GLU A 37 3.77 8.80 -9.91
N PRO A 38 3.62 7.46 -9.82
CA PRO A 38 3.61 6.78 -8.54
C PRO A 38 5.05 6.44 -8.12
N PRO A 39 5.34 6.27 -6.81
CA PRO A 39 6.65 5.86 -6.35
C PRO A 39 6.83 4.35 -6.58
N LEU A 40 7.22 3.96 -7.80
CA LEU A 40 7.37 2.57 -8.21
C LEU A 40 8.85 2.23 -8.39
N LEU A 41 9.34 1.22 -7.67
CA LEU A 41 10.55 0.49 -8.10
C LEU A 41 10.08 -0.71 -8.93
N ARG A 42 10.35 -0.69 -10.25
CA ARG A 42 10.13 -1.84 -11.14
C ARG A 42 11.42 -2.63 -11.27
N THR A 43 11.39 -3.93 -10.97
CA THR A 43 12.42 -4.88 -11.39
C THR A 43 11.93 -5.63 -12.63
N SER A 44 12.81 -6.40 -13.29
CA SER A 44 12.49 -7.20 -14.48
C SER A 44 11.44 -8.29 -14.22
N LYS A 45 11.12 -8.57 -12.95
CA LYS A 45 10.15 -9.60 -12.55
C LYS A 45 8.94 -9.08 -11.75
N ARG A 46 9.00 -7.92 -11.06
CA ARG A 46 7.88 -7.41 -10.23
C ARG A 46 7.85 -5.88 -10.07
N THR A 47 6.69 -5.36 -9.64
CA THR A 47 6.50 -3.96 -9.20
C THR A 47 6.50 -3.92 -7.67
N ILE A 48 7.44 -3.16 -7.07
CA ILE A 48 7.57 -3.02 -5.61
C ILE A 48 6.75 -1.80 -5.18
N TYR A 49 5.74 -2.04 -4.34
CA TYR A 49 4.85 -1.01 -3.81
C TYR A 49 5.35 -0.49 -2.45
N THR A 50 5.19 0.83 -2.23
CA THR A 50 5.54 1.52 -1.00
C THR A 50 4.36 1.70 -0.04
N ALA A 51 3.20 1.04 -0.24
CA ALA A 51 1.94 1.29 0.48
C ALA A 51 1.09 0.03 0.79
N GLY A 52 0.82 -0.22 2.09
CA GLY A 52 -0.20 -1.16 2.58
C GLY A 52 0.34 -2.56 2.92
N ARG A 53 0.46 -2.88 4.21
CA ARG A 53 1.12 -4.10 4.72
C ARG A 53 0.15 -5.30 4.85
N PRO A 54 0.57 -6.56 4.60
CA PRO A 54 -0.11 -7.78 5.01
C PRO A 54 -0.02 -7.97 6.54
N PRO A 55 -0.85 -8.83 7.13
CA PRO A 55 -1.04 -8.90 8.58
C PRO A 55 0.23 -9.23 9.39
N TRP A 56 0.47 -8.52 10.51
CA TRP A 56 1.63 -8.73 11.40
C TRP A 56 1.42 -9.65 12.60
N TYR A 57 0.23 -10.21 12.80
CA TYR A 57 -0.01 -10.99 14.01
C TYR A 57 0.66 -12.37 13.90
N ASN A 58 1.35 -12.77 14.96
CA ASN A 58 1.74 -14.17 15.18
C ASN A 58 0.49 -14.98 15.56
N GLU A 59 0.63 -16.30 15.70
CA GLU A 59 -0.44 -17.20 16.18
C GLU A 59 -1.05 -16.77 17.53
N HIS A 60 -0.42 -15.82 18.24
CA HIS A 60 -0.80 -15.28 19.55
C HIS A 60 -1.36 -13.84 19.53
N GLY A 61 -1.57 -13.22 18.35
CA GLY A 61 -2.31 -11.94 18.24
C GLY A 61 -1.56 -10.74 18.81
N THR A 62 -0.28 -10.90 19.11
CA THR A 62 0.58 -9.83 19.64
C THR A 62 1.17 -9.00 18.50
N GLN A 63 1.42 -7.71 18.77
CA GLN A 63 2.21 -6.85 17.90
C GLN A 63 3.52 -7.54 17.52
N SER A 64 3.65 -7.94 16.24
CA SER A 64 4.96 -8.25 15.69
C SER A 64 5.86 -7.05 15.97
N LYS A 65 7.09 -7.39 16.35
CA LYS A 65 8.23 -6.51 16.55
C LYS A 65 8.26 -5.37 15.53
N ASP A 66 8.78 -4.23 15.99
CA ASP A 66 9.21 -3.08 15.20
C ASP A 66 9.82 -3.51 13.85
N ALA A 67 9.63 -2.69 12.82
CA ALA A 67 10.23 -2.95 11.51
C ALA A 67 11.74 -3.17 11.62
N PHE A 68 12.25 -4.16 10.89
CA PHE A 68 13.66 -4.51 10.92
C PHE A 68 14.45 -3.53 10.05
N VAL A 69 15.34 -2.76 10.67
CA VAL A 69 16.10 -1.71 10.00
C VAL A 69 17.52 -2.19 9.68
N ILE A 70 17.82 -2.29 8.39
CA ILE A 70 19.14 -2.60 7.85
C ILE A 70 19.82 -1.28 7.48
N GLY A 71 20.87 -0.90 8.21
CA GLY A 71 21.71 0.25 7.89
C GLY A 71 22.87 -0.11 6.97
N LEU A 72 22.99 0.58 5.83
CA LEU A 72 24.09 0.47 4.88
C LEU A 72 24.98 1.71 4.93
N CYS A 73 26.21 1.53 5.39
CA CYS A 73 27.24 2.57 5.41
C CYS A 73 28.40 2.23 4.46
N GLY A 74 29.24 3.22 4.17
CA GLY A 74 30.40 3.08 3.28
C GLY A 74 30.64 4.35 2.47
N GLY A 75 31.83 4.47 1.90
CA GLY A 75 32.24 5.68 1.20
C GLY A 75 31.43 6.00 -0.06
N SER A 76 31.53 7.24 -0.56
CA SER A 76 30.94 7.61 -1.85
C SER A 76 31.39 6.63 -2.95
N ALA A 77 30.45 6.20 -3.79
CA ALA A 77 30.65 5.25 -4.89
C ALA A 77 31.16 3.85 -4.50
N SER A 78 31.05 3.44 -3.23
CA SER A 78 31.37 2.06 -2.80
C SER A 78 30.37 1.00 -3.30
N GLY A 79 29.16 1.42 -3.69
CA GLY A 79 28.12 0.50 -4.20
C GLY A 79 27.03 0.16 -3.19
N LYS A 80 26.85 0.95 -2.12
CA LYS A 80 25.74 0.84 -1.15
C LYS A 80 24.38 0.66 -1.82
N THR A 81 24.01 1.55 -2.74
CA THR A 81 22.72 1.50 -3.44
C THR A 81 22.57 0.24 -4.28
N THR A 82 23.68 -0.27 -4.83
CA THR A 82 23.69 -1.53 -5.57
C THR A 82 23.47 -2.72 -4.64
N VAL A 83 24.14 -2.75 -3.48
CA VAL A 83 23.93 -3.78 -2.45
C VAL A 83 22.49 -3.73 -1.94
N ALA A 84 21.97 -2.54 -1.63
CA ALA A 84 20.58 -2.32 -1.22
C ALA A 84 19.60 -2.92 -2.23
N ARG A 85 19.75 -2.58 -3.52
CA ARG A 85 18.87 -3.10 -4.58
C ARG A 85 18.93 -4.61 -4.70
N LYS A 86 20.13 -5.20 -4.63
CA LYS A 86 20.27 -6.66 -4.69
C LYS A 86 19.69 -7.38 -3.48
N ILE A 87 19.83 -6.80 -2.28
CA ILE A 87 19.17 -7.31 -1.08
C ILE A 87 17.65 -7.26 -1.28
N ILE A 88 17.10 -6.15 -1.78
CA ILE A 88 15.66 -6.02 -2.08
C ILE A 88 15.20 -7.06 -3.10
N GLU A 89 15.97 -7.26 -4.17
CA GLU A 89 15.66 -8.24 -5.22
C GLU A 89 15.71 -9.69 -4.71
N ALA A 90 16.64 -10.00 -3.80
CA ALA A 90 16.85 -11.36 -3.29
C ALA A 90 15.97 -11.71 -2.09
N LEU A 91 15.56 -10.71 -1.30
CA LEU A 91 14.72 -10.88 -0.11
C LEU A 91 13.33 -11.45 -0.42
N ASP A 92 12.81 -11.26 -1.64
CA ASP A 92 11.47 -11.67 -2.11
C ASP A 92 10.32 -11.49 -1.09
N VAL A 93 10.50 -10.59 -0.11
CA VAL A 93 9.47 -10.24 0.86
C VAL A 93 8.73 -9.02 0.35
N PRO A 94 7.40 -9.03 0.44
CA PRO A 94 6.63 -7.85 0.10
C PRO A 94 6.93 -6.75 1.14
N TRP A 95 6.99 -5.48 0.69
CA TRP A 95 7.14 -4.28 1.54
C TRP A 95 8.53 -4.03 2.15
N VAL A 96 9.51 -3.76 1.27
CA VAL A 96 10.81 -3.22 1.64
C VAL A 96 10.91 -1.75 1.25
N VAL A 97 11.26 -0.88 2.21
CA VAL A 97 11.48 0.55 1.95
C VAL A 97 12.97 0.84 1.88
N LEU A 98 13.41 1.45 0.78
CA LEU A 98 14.74 2.05 0.66
C LEU A 98 14.68 3.51 1.09
N LEU A 99 15.27 3.82 2.23
CA LEU A 99 15.43 5.17 2.74
C LEU A 99 16.88 5.63 2.48
N SER A 100 17.05 6.64 1.63
CA SER A 100 18.36 7.23 1.35
C SER A 100 18.61 8.44 2.23
N MET A 101 19.78 8.47 2.88
CA MET A 101 20.27 9.61 3.67
C MET A 101 20.41 10.88 2.83
N ASP A 102 20.58 10.74 1.51
CA ASP A 102 20.69 11.87 0.59
C ASP A 102 19.44 12.76 0.55
N SER A 103 18.27 12.24 0.92
CA SER A 103 17.05 13.06 1.03
C SER A 103 17.10 14.06 2.20
N PHE A 104 18.08 13.93 3.10
CA PHE A 104 18.17 14.67 4.36
C PHE A 104 19.29 15.71 4.40
N TYR A 105 19.85 16.10 3.25
CA TYR A 105 20.71 17.28 3.21
C TYR A 105 19.96 18.53 3.72
N LYS A 106 20.69 19.38 4.44
CA LYS A 106 20.22 20.72 4.83
C LYS A 106 20.15 21.62 3.60
N VAL A 107 19.22 22.57 3.61
CA VAL A 107 19.13 23.61 2.58
C VAL A 107 20.30 24.56 2.74
N LEU A 108 21.05 24.79 1.65
CA LEU A 108 22.21 25.68 1.67
C LEU A 108 21.78 27.15 1.76
N THR A 109 22.55 27.93 2.50
CA THR A 109 22.47 29.41 2.47
C THR A 109 23.00 29.96 1.15
N PRO A 110 22.65 31.21 0.75
CA PRO A 110 23.15 31.81 -0.48
C PRO A 110 24.69 31.80 -0.60
N GLU A 111 25.40 32.02 0.51
CA GLU A 111 26.86 31.97 0.56
C GLU A 111 27.40 30.55 0.29
N GLN A 112 26.78 29.54 0.90
CA GLN A 112 27.13 28.14 0.69
C GLN A 112 26.79 27.66 -0.73
N GLN A 113 25.75 28.21 -1.36
CA GLN A 113 25.41 27.91 -2.76
C GLN A 113 26.51 28.41 -3.71
N ILE A 114 27.09 29.58 -3.45
CA ILE A 114 28.23 30.11 -4.22
C ILE A 114 29.46 29.21 -4.05
N MET A 115 29.74 28.76 -2.82
CA MET A 115 30.81 27.78 -2.56
C MET A 115 30.55 26.44 -3.25
N ALA A 116 29.30 25.96 -3.24
CA ALA A 116 28.92 24.71 -3.91
C ALA A 116 29.10 24.81 -5.44
N ALA A 117 28.72 25.93 -6.05
CA ALA A 117 28.90 26.19 -7.48
C ALA A 117 30.38 26.20 -7.91
N SER A 118 31.28 26.58 -7.01
CA SER A 118 32.74 26.56 -7.24
C SER A 118 33.43 25.26 -6.80
N ASN A 119 32.64 24.21 -6.52
CA ASN A 119 33.08 22.91 -5.97
C ASN A 119 33.87 23.03 -4.66
N ASP A 120 33.59 24.07 -3.86
CA ASP A 120 34.31 24.43 -2.63
C ASP A 120 33.50 24.19 -1.34
N TYR A 121 32.41 23.44 -1.43
CA TYR A 121 31.57 23.08 -0.29
C TYR A 121 31.68 21.59 0.06
N ASN A 122 31.79 21.29 1.35
CA ASN A 122 31.90 19.91 1.85
C ASN A 122 30.52 19.30 2.13
N PHE A 123 30.03 18.49 1.20
CA PHE A 123 28.80 17.71 1.38
C PHE A 123 29.01 16.42 2.19
N ASP A 124 30.25 15.99 2.37
CA ASP A 124 30.63 14.78 3.09
C ASP A 124 31.03 15.13 4.55
N HIS A 125 30.38 16.14 5.17
CA HIS A 125 30.55 16.50 6.58
C HIS A 125 29.27 16.18 7.37
N PRO A 126 29.34 15.75 8.66
CA PRO A 126 28.13 15.47 9.44
C PRO A 126 27.14 16.64 9.48
N ASP A 127 27.63 17.88 9.56
CA ASP A 127 26.78 19.07 9.62
C ASP A 127 25.94 19.31 8.36
N ALA A 128 26.28 18.68 7.22
CA ALA A 128 25.51 18.78 5.99
C ALA A 128 24.15 18.07 6.08
N PHE A 129 23.95 17.19 7.05
CA PHE A 129 22.75 16.37 7.20
C PHE A 129 21.85 16.83 8.36
N ASP A 130 20.55 16.70 8.15
CA ASP A 130 19.50 16.94 9.13
C ASP A 130 19.19 15.66 9.91
N PHE A 131 20.07 15.33 10.87
CA PHE A 131 19.95 14.11 11.66
C PHE A 131 18.68 14.06 12.51
N ASP A 132 18.18 15.20 13.00
CA ASP A 132 16.96 15.23 13.82
C ASP A 132 15.72 14.85 13.01
N LEU A 133 15.58 15.38 11.80
CA LEU A 133 14.51 14.98 10.88
C LEU A 133 14.62 13.49 10.50
N LEU A 134 15.85 13.03 10.23
CA LEU A 134 16.11 11.64 9.87
C LEU A 134 15.74 10.68 11.01
N LYS A 135 16.15 10.97 12.24
CA LYS A 135 15.80 10.20 13.45
C LYS A 135 14.29 10.18 13.67
N HIS A 136 13.62 11.32 13.53
CA HIS A 136 12.16 11.40 13.65
C HIS A 136 11.46 10.49 12.64
N ILE A 137 11.91 10.53 11.38
CA ILE A 137 11.32 9.72 10.31
C ILE A 137 11.59 8.24 10.50
N LEU A 138 12.83 7.86 10.81
CA LEU A 138 13.18 6.46 11.00
C LEU A 138 12.45 5.84 12.18
N ARG A 139 12.24 6.58 13.29
CA ARG A 139 11.42 6.12 14.43
C ARG A 139 9.97 5.86 14.02
N LYS A 140 9.34 6.77 13.27
CA LYS A 140 7.96 6.56 12.80
C LYS A 140 7.85 5.38 11.84
N LEU A 141 8.79 5.25 10.91
CA LEU A 141 8.84 4.11 9.99
C LEU A 141 9.06 2.80 10.74
N LYS A 142 9.93 2.78 11.76
CA LYS A 142 10.18 1.62 12.62
C LYS A 142 8.92 1.17 13.38
N GLN A 143 8.09 2.12 13.80
CA GLN A 143 6.76 1.89 14.38
C GLN A 143 5.68 1.51 13.35
N GLY A 144 6.04 1.43 12.06
CA GLY A 144 5.11 1.09 10.98
C GLY A 144 4.13 2.21 10.62
N LYS A 145 4.37 3.46 11.05
CA LYS A 145 3.52 4.61 10.71
C LYS A 145 3.90 5.20 9.35
N SER A 146 2.91 5.70 8.61
CA SER A 146 3.16 6.44 7.38
C SER A 146 3.80 7.81 7.67
N ILE A 147 4.71 8.25 6.81
CA ILE A 147 5.35 9.55 6.94
C ILE A 147 5.74 10.15 5.60
N LYS A 148 5.74 11.48 5.55
CA LYS A 148 6.22 12.26 4.41
C LYS A 148 7.72 12.50 4.54
N ILE A 149 8.46 12.23 3.47
CA ILE A 149 9.91 12.44 3.35
C ILE A 149 10.17 13.58 2.35
N PRO A 150 11.11 14.49 2.66
CA PRO A 150 11.47 15.56 1.74
C PRO A 150 12.13 15.02 0.47
N VAL A 151 11.91 15.69 -0.66
CA VAL A 151 12.64 15.42 -1.91
C VAL A 151 13.75 16.46 -2.03
N TYR A 152 15.00 16.03 -2.05
CA TYR A 152 16.17 16.91 -2.18
C TYR A 152 16.61 17.00 -3.64
N ASP A 153 16.86 18.22 -4.11
CA ASP A 153 17.34 18.50 -5.45
C ASP A 153 18.84 18.80 -5.42
N PHE A 154 19.62 17.94 -6.08
CA PHE A 154 21.08 18.06 -6.16
C PHE A 154 21.56 19.18 -7.09
N THR A 155 20.68 19.74 -7.93
CA THR A 155 21.03 20.86 -8.81
C THR A 155 20.84 22.20 -8.12
N THR A 156 19.72 22.40 -7.43
CA THR A 156 19.41 23.64 -6.71
C THR A 156 19.89 23.65 -5.27
N HIS A 157 20.35 22.49 -4.74
CA HIS A 157 20.75 22.31 -3.34
C HIS A 157 19.67 22.74 -2.33
N GLY A 158 18.42 22.52 -2.72
CA GLY A 158 17.22 22.84 -1.95
C GLY A 158 16.29 21.64 -1.80
N ARG A 159 15.27 21.79 -0.95
CA ARG A 159 14.18 20.81 -0.81
C ARG A 159 13.00 21.25 -1.68
N HIS A 160 12.40 20.30 -2.39
CA HIS A 160 11.18 20.55 -3.15
C HIS A 160 10.02 20.88 -2.20
N LYS A 161 9.02 21.61 -2.68
CA LYS A 161 7.79 21.87 -1.90
C LYS A 161 6.94 20.61 -1.73
N ASP A 162 7.09 19.67 -2.66
CA ASP A 162 6.38 18.39 -2.63
C ASP A 162 7.15 17.36 -1.82
N TRP A 163 6.41 16.62 -0.98
CA TRP A 163 6.94 15.58 -0.13
C TRP A 163 6.50 14.22 -0.63
N LYS A 164 7.38 13.22 -0.54
CA LYS A 164 7.09 11.84 -0.89
C LYS A 164 6.51 11.10 0.33
N THR A 165 5.27 10.61 0.24
CA THR A 165 4.72 9.76 1.30
C THR A 165 5.29 8.34 1.19
N ILE A 166 5.87 7.85 2.28
CA ILE A 166 6.30 6.46 2.43
C ILE A 166 5.46 5.84 3.54
N TYR A 167 4.91 4.65 3.28
CA TYR A 167 4.15 3.90 4.26
C TYR A 167 5.09 2.93 5.00
N GLY A 168 4.68 2.49 6.19
CA GLY A 168 5.48 1.58 7.01
C GLY A 168 5.83 0.28 6.26
N ALA A 169 7.06 -0.20 6.47
CA ALA A 169 7.60 -1.41 5.85
C ALA A 169 7.97 -2.45 6.90
N SER A 170 8.03 -3.73 6.52
CA SER A 170 8.53 -4.79 7.41
C SER A 170 10.05 -4.74 7.51
N VAL A 171 10.71 -4.46 6.39
CA VAL A 171 12.16 -4.25 6.31
C VAL A 171 12.42 -2.85 5.80
N ILE A 172 13.23 -2.08 6.54
CA ILE A 172 13.67 -0.75 6.14
C ILE A 172 15.15 -0.84 5.83
N ILE A 173 15.52 -0.60 4.58
CA ILE A 173 16.92 -0.46 4.19
C ILE A 173 17.26 1.01 4.22
N PHE A 174 18.05 1.42 5.21
CA PHE A 174 18.54 2.78 5.35
C PHE A 174 19.97 2.88 4.81
N GLU A 175 20.20 3.59 3.71
CA GLU A 175 21.54 3.77 3.15
C GLU A 175 22.07 5.19 3.30
N GLY A 176 23.37 5.34 3.57
CA GLY A 176 24.00 6.66 3.63
C GLY A 176 25.51 6.60 3.79
N ILE A 177 26.21 7.63 3.34
CA ILE A 177 27.67 7.75 3.56
C ILE A 177 28.00 7.89 5.06
N MET A 178 27.07 8.45 5.85
CA MET A 178 27.22 8.70 7.28
C MET A 178 26.13 8.03 8.11
N ALA A 179 25.60 6.90 7.61
CA ALA A 179 24.55 6.15 8.30
C ALA A 179 24.95 5.73 9.73
N PHE A 180 26.25 5.60 10.01
CA PHE A 180 26.80 5.17 11.30
C PHE A 180 27.47 6.32 12.09
N ALA A 181 27.29 7.58 11.68
CA ALA A 181 27.96 8.72 12.32
C ALA A 181 27.29 9.13 13.65
N ASP A 182 25.97 8.98 13.76
CA ASP A 182 25.18 9.40 14.93
C ASP A 182 24.83 8.22 15.85
N LYS A 183 25.00 8.42 17.17
CA LYS A 183 24.78 7.36 18.17
C LYS A 183 23.32 6.99 18.34
N GLU A 184 22.40 7.94 18.27
CA GLU A 184 20.96 7.65 18.38
C GLU A 184 20.47 6.92 17.13
N LEU A 185 20.98 7.30 15.96
CA LEU A 185 20.67 6.63 14.70
C LEU A 185 21.12 5.16 14.73
N LEU A 186 22.34 4.89 15.22
CA LEU A 186 22.86 3.53 15.38
C LEU A 186 21.97 2.63 16.25
N GLN A 187 21.33 3.18 17.29
CA GLN A 187 20.41 2.43 18.16
C GLN A 187 19.10 2.06 17.46
N LEU A 188 18.74 2.75 16.36
CA LEU A 188 17.56 2.43 15.58
C LEU A 188 17.82 1.30 14.56
N LEU A 189 19.09 1.01 14.24
CA LEU A 189 19.50 0.00 13.26
C LEU A 189 19.61 -1.38 13.91
N ASP A 190 18.88 -2.34 13.36
CA ASP A 190 18.89 -3.73 13.85
C ASP A 190 20.04 -4.53 13.22
N MET A 191 20.44 -4.20 12.00
CA MET A 191 21.61 -4.77 11.32
C MET A 191 22.44 -3.68 10.64
N LYS A 192 23.74 -3.67 10.85
CA LYS A 192 24.69 -2.67 10.36
C LYS A 192 25.64 -3.29 9.35
N LEU A 193 25.48 -2.92 8.09
CA LEU A 193 26.27 -3.38 6.95
C LEU A 193 27.23 -2.27 6.50
N PHE A 194 28.52 -2.57 6.42
CA PHE A 194 29.50 -1.66 5.84
C PHE A 194 29.97 -2.16 4.48
N VAL A 195 29.78 -1.35 3.45
CA VAL A 195 30.18 -1.68 2.08
C VAL A 195 31.60 -1.18 1.84
N ASP A 196 32.54 -2.12 1.82
CA ASP A 196 33.96 -1.86 1.65
C ASP A 196 34.39 -2.03 0.19
N THR A 197 35.13 -1.05 -0.31
CA THR A 197 35.62 -0.98 -1.70
C THR A 197 36.79 -0.02 -1.75
N ASP A 198 37.82 -0.41 -2.49
CA ASP A 198 39.06 0.34 -2.65
C ASP A 198 38.83 1.77 -3.18
N SER A 199 39.66 2.70 -2.71
CA SER A 199 39.52 4.13 -2.96
C SER A 199 39.66 4.51 -4.44
N ASP A 200 40.50 3.80 -5.18
CA ASP A 200 40.70 3.95 -6.63
C ASP A 200 39.47 3.51 -7.42
N ILE A 201 38.88 2.35 -7.09
CA ILE A 201 37.64 1.85 -7.68
C ILE A 201 36.51 2.84 -7.41
N ARG A 202 36.42 3.36 -6.19
CA ARG A 202 35.42 4.38 -5.81
C ARG A 202 35.59 5.68 -6.60
N LEU A 203 36.83 6.15 -6.76
CA LEU A 203 37.14 7.34 -7.55
C LEU A 203 36.70 7.15 -9.01
N VAL A 204 37.08 6.04 -9.64
CA VAL A 204 36.72 5.73 -11.04
C VAL A 204 35.20 5.67 -11.21
N ARG A 205 34.49 4.99 -10.29
CA ARG A 205 33.03 4.94 -10.31
C ARG A 205 32.39 6.32 -10.12
N ARG A 206 32.93 7.14 -9.22
CA ARG A 206 32.44 8.50 -8.97
C ARG A 206 32.65 9.39 -10.19
N LEU A 207 33.82 9.35 -10.82
CA LEU A 207 34.10 10.08 -12.06
C LEU A 207 33.07 9.72 -13.14
N ARG A 208 32.90 8.43 -13.41
CA ARG A 208 31.93 7.96 -14.41
C ARG A 208 30.51 8.45 -14.12
N ARG A 209 30.06 8.31 -12.87
CA ARG A 209 28.72 8.73 -12.45
C ARG A 209 28.52 10.24 -12.56
N ASP A 210 29.43 11.02 -11.98
CA ASP A 210 29.28 12.47 -11.89
C ASP A 210 29.48 13.17 -13.26
N ILE A 211 30.28 12.60 -14.16
CA ILE A 211 30.44 13.09 -15.54
C ILE A 211 29.24 12.68 -16.40
N SER A 212 28.93 11.38 -16.47
CA SER A 212 27.93 10.86 -17.41
C SER A 212 26.50 11.14 -16.97
N GLU A 213 26.19 11.09 -15.67
CA GLU A 213 24.81 11.25 -15.17
C GLU A 213 24.50 12.66 -14.70
N ARG A 214 25.51 13.42 -14.24
CA ARG A 214 25.33 14.77 -13.64
C ARG A 214 25.97 15.90 -14.44
N GLY A 215 26.63 15.61 -15.55
CA GLY A 215 27.22 16.60 -16.45
C GLY A 215 28.36 17.43 -15.84
N ARG A 216 29.07 16.92 -14.84
CA ARG A 216 30.17 17.65 -14.19
C ARG A 216 31.49 17.53 -14.96
N GLU A 217 32.32 18.56 -14.87
CA GLU A 217 33.68 18.53 -15.42
C GLU A 217 34.63 17.66 -14.60
N ILE A 218 35.52 16.94 -15.29
CA ILE A 218 36.51 16.02 -14.69
C ILE A 218 37.34 16.74 -13.61
N GLU A 219 37.89 17.91 -13.94
CA GLU A 219 38.77 18.67 -13.05
C GLU A 219 38.05 19.06 -11.74
N GLY A 220 36.79 19.48 -11.84
CA GLY A 220 35.96 19.81 -10.68
C GLY A 220 35.71 18.61 -9.77
N VAL A 221 35.45 17.43 -10.35
CA VAL A 221 35.24 16.19 -9.60
C VAL A 221 36.52 15.74 -8.89
N ILE A 222 37.68 15.82 -9.56
CA ILE A 222 38.98 15.46 -8.98
C ILE A 222 39.35 16.43 -7.84
N LYS A 223 39.17 17.75 -8.06
CA LYS A 223 39.38 18.77 -7.03
C LYS A 223 38.51 18.49 -5.79
N GLN A 224 37.22 18.24 -5.99
CA GLN A 224 36.30 17.93 -4.89
C GLN A 224 36.69 16.64 -4.17
N TYR A 225 37.12 15.61 -4.91
CA TYR A 225 37.51 14.33 -4.34
C TYR A 225 38.71 14.46 -3.41
N ASN A 226 39.77 15.12 -3.87
CA ASN A 226 41.00 15.31 -3.10
C ASN A 226 40.80 16.26 -1.92
N LYS A 227 40.03 17.34 -2.12
CA LYS A 227 39.84 18.37 -1.07
C LYS A 227 38.88 17.93 0.02
N PHE A 228 37.79 17.22 -0.32
CA PHE A 228 36.70 16.94 0.62
C PHE A 228 36.40 15.45 0.75
N VAL A 229 36.14 14.73 -0.35
CA VAL A 229 35.56 13.36 -0.29
C VAL A 229 36.51 12.35 0.35
N LYS A 230 37.80 12.37 -0.03
CA LYS A 230 38.80 11.45 0.51
C LYS A 230 39.11 11.77 1.99
N PRO A 231 39.43 13.02 2.38
CA PRO A 231 39.62 13.36 3.79
C PRO A 231 38.40 13.06 4.66
N ALA A 232 37.19 13.37 4.19
CA ALA A 232 35.96 13.06 4.90
C ALA A 232 35.74 11.56 5.10
N PHE A 233 36.09 10.75 4.10
CA PHE A 233 36.01 9.31 4.24
C PHE A 233 36.95 8.80 5.35
N GLU A 234 38.22 9.17 5.29
CA GLU A 234 39.25 8.75 6.26
C GLU A 234 38.92 9.24 7.68
N GLN A 235 38.38 10.46 7.81
CA GLN A 235 38.09 11.07 9.10
C GLN A 235 36.78 10.59 9.72
N TYR A 236 35.70 10.49 8.94
CA TYR A 236 34.35 10.31 9.47
C TYR A 236 33.69 8.98 9.10
N ILE A 237 34.05 8.35 7.98
CA ILE A 237 33.33 7.19 7.46
C ILE A 237 34.09 5.89 7.75
N GLU A 238 35.36 5.80 7.38
CA GLU A 238 36.20 4.63 7.57
C GLU A 238 36.27 4.15 9.04
N PRO A 239 36.40 5.04 10.05
CA PRO A 239 36.43 4.62 11.44
C PRO A 239 35.11 3.99 11.92
N THR A 240 34.00 4.20 11.20
CA THR A 240 32.69 3.61 11.52
C THR A 240 32.58 2.16 11.09
N MET A 241 33.51 1.65 10.27
CA MET A 241 33.57 0.24 9.88
C MET A 241 33.61 -0.70 11.10
N ARG A 242 34.27 -0.28 12.20
CA ARG A 242 34.31 -1.05 13.47
C ARG A 242 32.96 -1.23 14.16
N LEU A 243 31.95 -0.44 13.77
CA LEU A 243 30.59 -0.49 14.32
C LEU A 243 29.67 -1.40 13.49
N ALA A 244 30.15 -1.91 12.36
CA ALA A 244 29.38 -2.76 11.47
C ALA A 244 29.32 -4.20 12.01
N ASP A 245 28.15 -4.81 11.87
CA ASP A 245 27.96 -6.22 12.17
C ASP A 245 28.53 -7.10 11.04
N ILE A 246 28.44 -6.64 9.79
CA ILE A 246 28.95 -7.32 8.59
C ILE A 246 29.64 -6.32 7.66
N VAL A 247 30.82 -6.68 7.17
CA VAL A 247 31.52 -5.96 6.10
C VAL A 247 31.31 -6.69 4.77
N VAL A 248 30.81 -5.99 3.77
CA VAL A 248 30.55 -6.52 2.42
C VAL A 248 31.68 -6.06 1.48
N PRO A 249 32.70 -6.91 1.21
CA PRO A 249 33.77 -6.55 0.30
C PRO A 249 33.27 -6.59 -1.15
N ARG A 250 33.86 -5.73 -2.01
CA ARG A 250 33.55 -5.63 -3.46
C ARG A 250 32.11 -5.18 -3.77
N GLY A 251 31.41 -4.62 -2.78
CA GLY A 251 30.05 -4.09 -2.92
C GLY A 251 29.07 -5.10 -3.53
N GLY A 252 28.25 -4.63 -4.48
CA GLY A 252 27.21 -5.46 -5.10
C GLY A 252 27.71 -6.67 -5.90
N GLY A 253 29.02 -6.85 -6.09
CA GLY A 253 29.57 -8.03 -6.77
C GLY A 253 29.60 -9.29 -5.89
N ASN A 254 29.48 -9.15 -4.57
CA ASN A 254 29.58 -10.26 -3.65
C ASN A 254 28.22 -10.90 -3.36
N MET A 255 27.77 -11.77 -4.26
CA MET A 255 26.49 -12.47 -4.13
C MET A 255 26.42 -13.34 -2.86
N VAL A 256 27.52 -13.98 -2.47
CA VAL A 256 27.58 -14.81 -1.25
C VAL A 256 27.26 -14.00 0.00
N ALA A 257 27.80 -12.78 0.12
CA ALA A 257 27.49 -11.90 1.25
C ALA A 257 26.02 -11.46 1.23
N ILE A 258 25.46 -11.17 0.05
CA ILE A 258 24.05 -10.79 -0.10
C ILE A 258 23.13 -11.95 0.30
N ASP A 259 23.42 -13.18 -0.14
CA ASP A 259 22.63 -14.37 0.18
C ASP A 259 22.62 -14.67 1.68
N LEU A 260 23.77 -14.50 2.36
CA LEU A 260 23.86 -14.64 3.82
C LEU A 260 23.01 -13.61 4.56
N ILE A 261 23.02 -12.35 4.10
CA ILE A 261 22.18 -11.28 4.67
C ILE A 261 20.70 -11.63 4.49
N VAL A 262 20.32 -12.07 3.29
CA VAL A 262 18.95 -12.44 2.94
C VAL A 262 18.46 -13.62 3.79
N GLN A 263 19.26 -14.68 3.93
CA GLN A 263 18.93 -15.81 4.81
C GLN A 263 18.76 -15.39 6.27
N HIS A 264 19.62 -14.50 6.76
CA HIS A 264 19.50 -13.99 8.12
C HIS A 264 18.21 -13.20 8.32
N VAL A 265 17.85 -12.32 7.37
CA VAL A 265 16.60 -11.56 7.42
C VAL A 265 15.38 -12.49 7.35
N HIS A 266 15.39 -13.50 6.47
CA HIS A 266 14.33 -14.51 6.41
C HIS A 266 14.15 -15.27 7.72
N SER A 267 15.25 -15.69 8.38
CA SER A 267 15.18 -16.39 9.67
C SER A 267 14.54 -15.55 10.78
N HIS A 268 14.64 -14.21 10.67
CA HIS A 268 14.00 -13.26 11.59
C HIS A 268 12.56 -12.90 11.18
N HIS A 269 12.18 -13.12 9.92
CA HIS A 269 10.89 -12.75 9.33
C HIS A 269 10.07 -13.95 8.88
N VAL A 270 10.21 -15.13 9.50
CA VAL A 270 9.33 -16.27 9.21
C VAL A 270 7.88 -15.86 9.53
N TYR A 271 7.18 -15.40 8.50
CA TYR A 271 5.83 -14.88 8.54
C TYR A 271 4.87 -16.02 8.19
N VAL A 272 4.19 -16.51 9.24
CA VAL A 272 2.73 -16.49 9.32
C VAL A 272 1.98 -16.96 8.05
N ALA A 273 1.97 -18.28 7.84
CA ALA A 273 1.01 -18.94 6.95
C ALA A 273 -0.11 -19.68 7.71
N ALA A 274 -0.20 -19.53 9.04
CA ALA A 274 -0.98 -20.44 9.90
C ALA A 274 -2.21 -19.83 10.61
N LEU A 275 -2.70 -18.64 10.22
CA LEU A 275 -3.90 -18.06 10.86
C LEU A 275 -5.23 -18.49 10.24
N ALA A 276 -5.22 -19.12 9.08
CA ALA A 276 -6.46 -19.57 8.44
C ALA A 276 -7.08 -20.82 9.10
N SER A 277 -6.34 -21.53 9.96
CA SER A 277 -6.75 -22.88 10.42
C SER A 277 -6.94 -23.02 11.93
N ALA A 278 -6.56 -22.04 12.75
CA ALA A 278 -6.44 -22.25 14.20
C ALA A 278 -7.75 -22.08 15.01
N HIS A 279 -8.85 -21.59 14.43
CA HIS A 279 -9.95 -21.03 15.24
C HIS A 279 -11.37 -21.49 14.89
N GLN A 280 -11.56 -22.74 14.46
CA GLN A 280 -12.91 -23.27 14.15
C GLN A 280 -13.80 -23.62 15.36
N ALA A 281 -13.42 -23.28 16.60
CA ALA A 281 -14.13 -23.75 17.80
C ALA A 281 -14.23 -22.74 18.98
N GLN A 282 -13.94 -21.46 18.76
CA GLN A 282 -14.04 -20.44 19.82
C GLN A 282 -15.43 -19.76 19.82
N PRO A 283 -15.90 -19.27 20.97
CA PRO A 283 -17.14 -18.48 21.03
C PRO A 283 -16.98 -17.17 20.27
N LEU A 284 -18.07 -16.70 19.66
CA LEU A 284 -18.08 -15.43 18.92
C LEU A 284 -17.57 -14.26 19.79
N PRO A 285 -16.77 -13.35 19.22
CA PRO A 285 -16.13 -12.28 19.98
C PRO A 285 -17.15 -11.25 20.50
N GLN A 286 -16.87 -10.66 21.67
CA GLN A 286 -17.76 -9.67 22.31
C GLN A 286 -17.92 -8.36 21.49
N THR A 287 -16.97 -8.08 20.59
CA THR A 287 -17.04 -6.93 19.68
C THR A 287 -18.07 -7.10 18.57
N LEU A 288 -18.52 -8.33 18.29
CA LEU A 288 -19.54 -8.62 17.29
C LEU A 288 -20.94 -8.18 17.76
N SER A 289 -21.65 -7.45 16.90
CA SER A 289 -23.07 -7.17 17.01
C SER A 289 -23.80 -7.68 15.77
N VAL A 290 -24.60 -8.73 15.92
CA VAL A 290 -25.49 -9.20 14.85
C VAL A 290 -26.84 -8.48 14.96
N LEU A 291 -27.36 -8.01 13.83
CA LEU A 291 -28.71 -7.43 13.76
C LEU A 291 -29.75 -8.45 14.21
N GLU A 292 -30.81 -8.00 14.88
CA GLU A 292 -31.89 -8.87 15.31
C GLU A 292 -32.52 -9.60 14.11
N SER A 293 -32.62 -10.92 14.22
CA SER A 293 -33.12 -11.80 13.14
C SER A 293 -34.65 -11.84 13.10
N THR A 294 -35.27 -10.68 12.88
CA THR A 294 -36.72 -10.54 12.73
C THR A 294 -37.21 -11.29 11.48
N PRO A 295 -38.50 -11.68 11.40
CA PRO A 295 -39.06 -12.30 10.20
C PRO A 295 -38.84 -11.48 8.93
N GLN A 296 -38.86 -10.15 9.04
CA GLN A 296 -38.60 -9.25 7.91
C GLN A 296 -37.14 -9.29 7.46
N VAL A 297 -36.19 -9.28 8.39
CA VAL A 297 -34.75 -9.41 8.09
C VAL A 297 -34.46 -10.77 7.45
N LYS A 298 -35.06 -11.85 7.99
CA LYS A 298 -34.97 -13.19 7.40
C LYS A 298 -35.56 -13.23 5.98
N GLY A 299 -36.73 -12.65 5.75
CA GLY A 299 -37.35 -12.57 4.42
C GLY A 299 -36.48 -11.84 3.40
N MET A 300 -35.87 -10.72 3.79
CA MET A 300 -34.91 -10.02 2.92
C MET A 300 -33.67 -10.86 2.64
N HIS A 301 -33.13 -11.56 3.65
CA HIS A 301 -32.03 -12.50 3.46
C HIS A 301 -32.39 -13.64 2.50
N THR A 302 -33.60 -14.21 2.60
CA THR A 302 -34.06 -15.26 1.69
C THR A 302 -34.04 -14.78 0.24
N ILE A 303 -34.52 -13.57 -0.03
CA ILE A 303 -34.57 -13.01 -1.38
C ILE A 303 -33.15 -12.74 -1.92
N ILE A 304 -32.29 -12.06 -1.14
CA ILE A 304 -30.92 -11.78 -1.64
C ILE A 304 -30.06 -13.04 -1.74
N ARG A 305 -30.37 -14.12 -1.02
CA ARG A 305 -29.66 -15.41 -1.12
C ARG A 305 -30.16 -16.27 -2.27
N ASN A 306 -31.38 -16.10 -2.73
CA ASN A 306 -31.94 -16.88 -3.82
C ASN A 306 -31.17 -16.59 -5.13
N LYS A 307 -30.68 -17.66 -5.77
CA LYS A 307 -29.98 -17.61 -7.07
C LYS A 307 -30.88 -17.10 -8.19
N GLU A 308 -32.18 -17.39 -8.11
CA GLU A 308 -33.18 -17.06 -9.15
C GLU A 308 -33.72 -15.63 -9.05
N THR A 309 -33.36 -14.89 -7.99
CA THR A 309 -33.84 -13.52 -7.79
C THR A 309 -33.30 -12.58 -8.86
N SER A 310 -34.22 -11.83 -9.48
CA SER A 310 -33.88 -10.83 -10.49
C SER A 310 -32.96 -9.75 -9.91
N ARG A 311 -32.14 -9.14 -10.78
CA ARG A 311 -31.20 -8.09 -10.36
C ARG A 311 -31.89 -6.90 -9.68
N ASP A 312 -33.04 -6.48 -10.20
CA ASP A 312 -33.77 -5.32 -9.67
C ASP A 312 -34.29 -5.59 -8.26
N GLU A 313 -34.85 -6.78 -8.01
CA GLU A 313 -35.27 -7.20 -6.67
C GLU A 313 -34.06 -7.36 -5.75
N PHE A 314 -32.97 -7.98 -6.23
CA PHE A 314 -31.74 -8.13 -5.46
C PHE A 314 -31.21 -6.77 -4.97
N ILE A 315 -31.14 -5.76 -5.86
CA ILE A 315 -30.72 -4.40 -5.51
C ILE A 315 -31.69 -3.76 -4.53
N PHE A 316 -33.00 -3.88 -4.76
CA PHE A 316 -34.03 -3.28 -3.92
C PHE A 316 -33.97 -3.81 -2.48
N TYR A 317 -33.98 -5.13 -2.31
CA TYR A 317 -33.95 -5.75 -0.98
C TYR A 317 -32.58 -5.60 -0.30
N SER A 318 -31.49 -5.61 -1.06
CA SER A 318 -30.15 -5.31 -0.52
C SER A 318 -30.09 -3.90 0.06
N LYS A 319 -30.57 -2.88 -0.66
CA LYS A 319 -30.61 -1.49 -0.16
C LYS A 319 -31.45 -1.35 1.12
N ARG A 320 -32.59 -2.04 1.20
CA ARG A 320 -33.43 -2.06 2.41
C ARG A 320 -32.69 -2.65 3.60
N LEU A 321 -31.99 -3.77 3.39
CA LEU A 321 -31.20 -4.41 4.45
C LEU A 321 -29.98 -3.56 4.86
N MET A 322 -29.28 -2.95 3.89
CA MET A 322 -28.18 -2.01 4.15
C MET A 322 -28.64 -0.82 5.00
N ARG A 323 -29.85 -0.29 4.77
CA ARG A 323 -30.39 0.80 5.58
C ARG A 323 -30.50 0.41 7.05
N LEU A 324 -31.08 -0.76 7.34
CA LEU A 324 -31.20 -1.27 8.71
C LEU A 324 -29.84 -1.49 9.37
N LEU A 325 -28.89 -2.02 8.59
CA LEU A 325 -27.53 -2.27 9.04
C LEU A 325 -26.80 -0.97 9.41
N ILE A 326 -26.92 0.08 8.59
CA ILE A 326 -26.32 1.39 8.89
C ILE A 326 -26.96 2.04 10.11
N GLU A 327 -28.28 2.02 10.25
CA GLU A 327 -28.96 2.55 11.45
C GLU A 327 -28.47 1.83 12.72
N ARG A 328 -28.29 0.50 12.64
CA ARG A 328 -27.70 -0.27 13.73
C ARG A 328 -26.25 0.14 14.01
N ALA A 329 -25.45 0.38 12.98
CA ALA A 329 -24.07 0.82 13.15
C ALA A 329 -23.99 2.19 13.87
N LEU A 330 -24.84 3.14 13.49
CA LEU A 330 -24.88 4.46 14.11
C LEU A 330 -25.28 4.42 15.59
N SER A 331 -26.02 3.41 16.04
CA SER A 331 -26.38 3.25 17.46
C SER A 331 -25.19 2.99 18.39
N PHE A 332 -24.03 2.58 17.86
CA PHE A 332 -22.80 2.37 18.63
C PHE A 332 -21.93 3.62 18.74
N LEU A 333 -22.29 4.69 18.06
CA LEU A 333 -21.57 5.94 18.15
C LEU A 333 -21.80 6.62 19.51
N PRO A 334 -20.81 7.35 20.04
CA PRO A 334 -20.96 8.08 21.30
C PRO A 334 -22.10 9.10 21.20
N SER A 335 -22.91 9.17 22.26
CA SER A 335 -23.97 10.16 22.41
C SER A 335 -23.85 10.89 23.74
N GLN A 336 -24.28 12.14 23.77
CA GLN A 336 -24.39 12.96 24.97
C GLN A 336 -25.83 13.42 25.16
N VAL A 337 -26.23 13.63 26.41
CA VAL A 337 -27.54 14.20 26.75
C VAL A 337 -27.62 15.60 26.16
N HIS A 338 -28.73 15.89 25.49
CA HIS A 338 -28.98 17.20 24.89
C HIS A 338 -30.42 17.59 25.13
N VAL A 339 -30.62 18.62 25.95
CA VAL A 339 -31.95 19.14 26.27
C VAL A 339 -32.33 20.18 25.23
N VAL A 340 -33.52 20.03 24.65
CA VAL A 340 -34.10 20.98 23.71
C VAL A 340 -35.46 21.44 24.22
N GLN A 341 -35.85 22.67 23.89
CA GLN A 341 -37.20 23.13 24.13
C GLN A 341 -38.12 22.69 22.98
N THR A 342 -39.22 22.05 23.35
CA THR A 342 -40.29 21.70 22.41
C THR A 342 -41.05 22.96 21.97
N PRO A 343 -41.78 22.92 20.84
CA PRO A 343 -42.65 24.03 20.43
C PRO A 343 -43.73 24.42 21.46
N GLN A 344 -44.03 23.53 22.41
CA GLN A 344 -44.97 23.78 23.51
C GLN A 344 -44.31 24.48 24.72
N GLY A 345 -42.99 24.70 24.70
CA GLY A 345 -42.24 25.33 25.78
C GLY A 345 -41.73 24.37 26.86
N GLU A 346 -41.99 23.07 26.72
CA GLU A 346 -41.50 22.04 27.66
C GLU A 346 -40.10 21.56 27.26
N ASP A 347 -39.25 21.32 28.26
CA ASP A 347 -37.92 20.75 28.06
C ASP A 347 -38.03 19.26 27.72
N TYR A 348 -37.35 18.84 26.65
CA TYR A 348 -37.22 17.43 26.25
C TYR A 348 -35.76 16.99 26.33
N GLU A 349 -35.50 15.98 27.16
CA GLU A 349 -34.18 15.38 27.30
C GLU A 349 -33.93 14.36 26.18
N GLY A 350 -33.22 14.80 25.15
CA GLY A 350 -32.82 13.98 24.00
C GLY A 350 -31.36 13.55 24.06
N ARG A 351 -30.88 13.01 22.93
CA ARG A 351 -29.47 12.65 22.73
C ARG A 351 -28.93 13.28 21.44
N ALA A 352 -27.70 13.75 21.50
CA ALA A 352 -26.95 14.22 20.33
C ALA A 352 -25.66 13.40 20.17
N PHE A 353 -25.21 13.22 18.93
CA PHE A 353 -23.92 12.58 18.66
C PHE A 353 -22.78 13.37 19.31
N ASN A 354 -21.90 12.67 20.02
CA ASN A 354 -20.75 13.22 20.71
C ASN A 354 -19.44 12.77 20.05
N GLY A 355 -19.19 13.28 18.85
CA GLY A 355 -17.95 13.04 18.12
C GLY A 355 -17.71 14.15 17.12
N LYS A 356 -16.48 14.24 16.60
CA LYS A 356 -16.13 15.31 15.65
C LYS A 356 -16.92 15.16 14.35
N ARG A 357 -16.76 14.01 13.68
CA ARG A 357 -17.40 13.68 12.40
C ARG A 357 -17.46 12.16 12.19
N ILE A 358 -18.27 11.76 11.22
CA ILE A 358 -18.39 10.39 10.72
C ILE A 358 -17.85 10.36 9.28
N THR A 359 -17.01 9.37 8.98
CA THR A 359 -16.52 9.10 7.62
C THR A 359 -16.85 7.66 7.25
N GLY A 360 -17.50 7.46 6.10
CA GLY A 360 -17.66 6.13 5.52
C GLY A 360 -16.44 5.75 4.69
N VAL A 361 -15.96 4.52 4.79
CA VAL A 361 -14.85 4.02 3.96
C VAL A 361 -15.31 2.73 3.29
N SER A 362 -15.37 2.73 1.95
CA SER A 362 -15.80 1.57 1.18
C SER A 362 -14.61 0.75 0.70
N ILE A 363 -14.63 -0.56 0.99
CA ILE A 363 -13.74 -1.53 0.35
C ILE A 363 -14.33 -1.87 -1.03
N LEU A 364 -13.62 -1.51 -2.08
CA LEU A 364 -14.07 -1.69 -3.45
C LEU A 364 -13.92 -3.16 -3.88
N ARG A 365 -14.84 -3.70 -4.68
CA ARG A 365 -16.02 -3.04 -5.30
C ARG A 365 -17.29 -3.13 -4.46
N ALA A 366 -17.47 -4.18 -3.67
CA ALA A 366 -18.74 -4.47 -3.01
C ALA A 366 -19.16 -3.42 -1.97
N GLY A 367 -18.22 -2.87 -1.20
CA GLY A 367 -18.48 -1.83 -0.20
C GLY A 367 -19.01 -0.51 -0.76
N GLU A 368 -18.82 -0.22 -2.06
CA GLU A 368 -19.39 0.98 -2.70
C GLU A 368 -20.92 0.94 -2.75
N THR A 369 -21.51 -0.25 -2.80
CA THR A 369 -22.97 -0.43 -2.86
C THR A 369 -23.69 0.07 -1.61
N MET A 370 -22.97 0.20 -0.48
CA MET A 370 -23.49 0.68 0.80
C MET A 370 -23.44 2.21 0.93
N GLU A 371 -22.66 2.91 0.10
CA GLU A 371 -22.55 4.38 0.16
C GLU A 371 -23.91 5.10 0.04
N PRO A 372 -24.83 4.71 -0.87
CA PRO A 372 -26.13 5.37 -0.98
C PRO A 372 -26.96 5.21 0.29
N ALA A 373 -26.90 4.04 0.94
CA ALA A 373 -27.60 3.80 2.20
C ALA A 373 -27.04 4.68 3.32
N LEU A 374 -25.71 4.81 3.41
CA LEU A 374 -25.05 5.68 4.38
C LEU A 374 -25.38 7.16 4.15
N ARG A 375 -25.27 7.66 2.91
CA ARG A 375 -25.60 9.05 2.56
C ARG A 375 -27.07 9.39 2.79
N ALA A 376 -27.96 8.40 2.71
CA ALA A 376 -29.37 8.60 2.99
C ALA A 376 -29.66 8.76 4.50
N VAL A 377 -28.79 8.27 5.39
CA VAL A 377 -28.95 8.39 6.85
C VAL A 377 -28.15 9.58 7.40
N CYS A 378 -26.90 9.71 6.95
CA CYS A 378 -25.97 10.73 7.39
C CYS A 378 -25.80 11.79 6.29
N LYS A 379 -26.48 12.92 6.47
CA LYS A 379 -26.31 14.09 5.61
C LYS A 379 -24.86 14.59 5.73
N ASP A 380 -24.22 14.89 4.59
CA ASP A 380 -22.84 15.40 4.48
C ASP A 380 -21.72 14.46 4.96
N VAL A 381 -21.97 13.14 5.01
CA VAL A 381 -20.95 12.14 5.31
C VAL A 381 -19.83 12.13 4.26
N ARG A 382 -18.57 12.14 4.73
CA ARG A 382 -17.40 12.02 3.85
C ARG A 382 -17.20 10.56 3.48
N ILE A 383 -16.76 10.30 2.25
CA ILE A 383 -16.50 8.94 1.75
C ILE A 383 -15.04 8.78 1.36
N GLY A 384 -14.36 7.82 1.99
CA GLY A 384 -13.08 7.27 1.57
C GLY A 384 -13.27 5.98 0.76
N LYS A 385 -12.29 5.66 -0.09
CA LYS A 385 -12.29 4.47 -0.94
C LYS A 385 -10.96 3.74 -0.82
N ILE A 386 -11.03 2.42 -0.67
CA ILE A 386 -9.88 1.52 -0.60
C ILE A 386 -10.13 0.39 -1.60
N LEU A 387 -9.21 0.14 -2.53
CA LEU A 387 -9.25 -1.02 -3.42
C LEU A 387 -8.20 -2.02 -2.96
N ILE A 388 -8.68 -3.18 -2.53
CA ILE A 388 -7.83 -4.31 -2.15
C ILE A 388 -8.16 -5.47 -3.09
N GLN A 389 -7.14 -6.09 -3.65
CA GLN A 389 -7.28 -7.28 -4.48
C GLN A 389 -6.29 -8.33 -4.00
N THR A 390 -6.72 -9.59 -3.98
CA THR A 390 -5.82 -10.69 -3.65
C THR A 390 -4.95 -11.00 -4.87
N ASN A 391 -3.65 -11.05 -4.68
CA ASN A 391 -2.71 -11.50 -5.70
C ASN A 391 -2.94 -13.01 -5.95
N GLN A 392 -3.11 -13.39 -7.22
CA GLN A 392 -3.41 -14.77 -7.59
C GLN A 392 -2.20 -15.71 -7.44
N ASP A 393 -0.97 -15.19 -7.54
CA ASP A 393 0.26 -15.97 -7.42
C ASP A 393 0.62 -16.23 -5.94
N THR A 394 0.43 -15.23 -5.08
CA THR A 394 0.86 -15.29 -3.66
C THR A 394 -0.29 -15.57 -2.69
N GLY A 395 -1.54 -15.35 -3.10
CA GLY A 395 -2.70 -15.43 -2.21
C GLY A 395 -2.81 -14.29 -1.19
N GLU A 396 -1.92 -13.29 -1.25
CA GLU A 396 -1.90 -12.17 -0.31
C GLU A 396 -2.77 -10.99 -0.77
N PRO A 397 -3.43 -10.26 0.14
CA PRO A 397 -4.17 -9.04 -0.20
C PRO A 397 -3.22 -7.86 -0.49
N GLU A 398 -3.45 -7.18 -1.62
CA GLU A 398 -2.67 -6.03 -2.09
C GLU A 398 -3.53 -4.76 -2.19
N LEU A 399 -2.98 -3.61 -1.77
CA LEU A 399 -3.62 -2.30 -1.86
C LEU A 399 -3.32 -1.65 -3.22
N HIS A 400 -4.31 -1.60 -4.10
CA HIS A 400 -4.15 -1.02 -5.44
C HIS A 400 -4.54 0.45 -5.51
N TYR A 401 -5.47 0.89 -4.67
CA TYR A 401 -5.96 2.26 -4.68
C TYR A 401 -6.38 2.72 -3.29
N LEU A 402 -6.04 3.96 -2.97
CA LEU A 402 -6.37 4.59 -1.69
C LEU A 402 -6.77 6.05 -1.90
N ARG A 403 -7.93 6.42 -1.38
CA ARG A 403 -8.37 7.82 -1.27
C ARG A 403 -9.14 8.02 0.02
N LEU A 404 -8.50 8.65 1.00
CA LEU A 404 -9.11 8.99 2.29
C LEU A 404 -9.21 10.51 2.48
N PRO A 405 -10.17 11.01 3.27
CA PRO A 405 -10.15 12.39 3.75
C PRO A 405 -8.87 12.71 4.53
N LYS A 406 -8.33 13.93 4.39
CA LYS A 406 -7.04 14.32 5.00
C LYS A 406 -7.03 14.28 6.53
N ASP A 407 -8.17 14.58 7.15
CA ASP A 407 -8.34 14.65 8.60
C ASP A 407 -9.20 13.48 9.11
N ILE A 408 -8.89 12.25 8.67
CA ILE A 408 -9.64 11.04 9.05
C ILE A 408 -9.28 10.55 10.46
N SER A 409 -8.10 10.88 10.99
CA SER A 409 -7.59 10.41 12.29
C SER A 409 -8.48 10.74 13.49
N GLU A 410 -9.26 11.83 13.41
CA GLU A 410 -10.15 12.28 14.48
C GLU A 410 -11.60 11.77 14.34
N ASP A 411 -11.94 11.18 13.20
CA ASP A 411 -13.29 10.79 12.83
C ASP A 411 -13.65 9.39 13.34
N TYR A 412 -14.95 9.11 13.47
CA TYR A 412 -15.47 7.75 13.54
C TYR A 412 -15.58 7.19 12.12
N VAL A 413 -15.00 6.02 11.89
CA VAL A 413 -14.92 5.40 10.56
C VAL A 413 -15.88 4.22 10.47
N ILE A 414 -16.82 4.31 9.53
CA ILE A 414 -17.70 3.18 9.16
C ILE A 414 -17.07 2.49 7.94
N LEU A 415 -16.32 1.42 8.19
CA LEU A 415 -15.68 0.61 7.17
C LEU A 415 -16.72 -0.37 6.58
N MET A 416 -17.02 -0.24 5.30
CA MET A 416 -18.12 -0.93 4.62
C MET A 416 -17.59 -1.97 3.62
N ASP A 417 -18.07 -3.20 3.78
CA ASP A 417 -17.90 -4.28 2.80
C ASP A 417 -19.11 -5.22 2.85
N CYS A 418 -19.66 -5.66 1.72
CA CYS A 418 -20.93 -6.42 1.73
C CYS A 418 -20.77 -7.85 2.23
N THR A 419 -19.60 -8.45 2.02
CA THR A 419 -19.33 -9.84 2.38
C THR A 419 -17.92 -9.97 2.95
N VAL A 420 -17.79 -10.51 4.16
CA VAL A 420 -16.49 -10.81 4.76
C VAL A 420 -16.31 -12.31 4.90
N SER A 421 -15.50 -12.92 4.02
CA SER A 421 -15.21 -14.37 4.06
C SER A 421 -14.04 -14.68 4.98
N THR A 422 -12.80 -14.58 4.50
CA THR A 422 -11.58 -14.84 5.30
C THR A 422 -11.22 -13.68 6.22
N GLY A 423 -11.78 -12.49 5.95
CA GLY A 423 -11.41 -11.25 6.64
C GLY A 423 -10.20 -10.54 6.05
N ALA A 424 -9.48 -11.12 5.08
CA ALA A 424 -8.20 -10.59 4.59
C ALA A 424 -8.30 -9.12 4.11
N ALA A 425 -9.28 -8.82 3.25
CA ALA A 425 -9.50 -7.46 2.76
C ALA A 425 -9.92 -6.49 3.88
N ALA A 426 -10.82 -6.91 4.78
CA ALA A 426 -11.25 -6.11 5.91
C ALA A 426 -10.06 -5.80 6.86
N MET A 427 -9.21 -6.78 7.14
CA MET A 427 -8.03 -6.61 7.99
C MET A 427 -7.02 -5.64 7.36
N MET A 428 -6.76 -5.76 6.07
CA MET A 428 -5.90 -4.82 5.36
C MET A 428 -6.49 -3.40 5.37
N ALA A 429 -7.80 -3.26 5.18
CA ALA A 429 -8.46 -1.95 5.23
C ALA A 429 -8.42 -1.32 6.63
N VAL A 430 -8.69 -2.07 7.69
CA VAL A 430 -8.51 -1.60 9.08
C VAL A 430 -7.07 -1.16 9.30
N ARG A 431 -6.10 -1.94 8.82
CA ARG A 431 -4.68 -1.57 8.95
C ARG A 431 -4.35 -0.26 8.25
N VAL A 432 -4.82 -0.07 7.03
CA VAL A 432 -4.63 1.19 6.29
C VAL A 432 -5.20 2.37 7.09
N LEU A 433 -6.34 2.21 7.76
CA LEU A 433 -6.90 3.26 8.62
C LEU A 433 -5.99 3.57 9.83
N LEU A 434 -5.45 2.54 10.48
CA LEU A 434 -4.49 2.71 11.59
C LEU A 434 -3.19 3.41 11.12
N ASP A 435 -2.71 3.11 9.91
CA ASP A 435 -1.53 3.77 9.31
C ASP A 435 -1.78 5.27 9.00
N HIS A 436 -3.05 5.67 8.97
CA HIS A 436 -3.54 7.04 8.85
C HIS A 436 -3.97 7.65 10.20
N ASP A 437 -3.45 7.10 11.31
CA ASP A 437 -3.68 7.56 12.70
C ASP A 437 -5.16 7.53 13.14
N VAL A 438 -6.02 6.72 12.50
CA VAL A 438 -7.36 6.42 13.01
C VAL A 438 -7.23 5.54 14.25
N GLN A 439 -7.97 5.85 15.31
CA GLN A 439 -7.97 5.05 16.54
C GLN A 439 -8.79 3.77 16.33
N GLU A 440 -8.30 2.64 16.83
CA GLU A 440 -8.89 1.32 16.59
C GLU A 440 -10.33 1.21 17.12
N ASP A 441 -10.61 1.79 18.28
CA ASP A 441 -11.93 1.86 18.94
C ASP A 441 -12.94 2.77 18.21
N LYS A 442 -12.48 3.56 17.24
CA LYS A 442 -13.31 4.42 16.38
C LYS A 442 -13.69 3.79 15.05
N ILE A 443 -13.28 2.54 14.81
CA ILE A 443 -13.56 1.82 13.57
C ILE A 443 -14.73 0.86 13.79
N LEU A 444 -15.78 1.03 12.97
CA LEU A 444 -16.93 0.15 12.89
C LEU A 444 -16.87 -0.59 11.55
N LEU A 445 -16.58 -1.89 11.58
CA LEU A 445 -16.65 -2.76 10.40
C LEU A 445 -18.08 -3.24 10.19
N VAL A 446 -18.66 -2.91 9.04
CA VAL A 446 -20.06 -3.14 8.71
C VAL A 446 -20.20 -4.01 7.47
N SER A 447 -20.94 -5.12 7.58
CA SER A 447 -21.18 -6.05 6.47
C SER A 447 -22.56 -6.71 6.47
N LEU A 448 -23.12 -7.01 5.29
CA LEU A 448 -24.39 -7.74 5.21
C LEU A 448 -24.23 -9.21 5.61
N LEU A 449 -23.09 -9.82 5.30
CA LEU A 449 -22.84 -11.22 5.59
C LEU A 449 -21.38 -11.45 5.95
N MET A 450 -21.14 -12.10 7.07
CA MET A 450 -19.79 -12.49 7.48
C MET A 450 -19.72 -14.00 7.74
N ALA A 451 -18.58 -14.62 7.42
CA ALA A 451 -18.28 -15.96 7.88
C ALA A 451 -17.68 -15.91 9.29
N GLU A 452 -17.92 -16.94 10.11
CA GLU A 452 -17.33 -17.06 11.45
C GLU A 452 -15.81 -16.90 11.42
N MET A 453 -15.13 -17.55 10.46
CA MET A 453 -13.68 -17.42 10.25
C MET A 453 -13.25 -15.96 10.07
N GLY A 454 -13.91 -15.19 9.21
CA GLY A 454 -13.57 -13.79 8.97
C GLY A 454 -13.81 -12.90 10.19
N ILE A 455 -14.86 -13.16 10.96
CA ILE A 455 -15.15 -12.46 12.22
C ILE A 455 -14.02 -12.70 13.22
N HIS A 456 -13.63 -13.96 13.41
CA HIS A 456 -12.54 -14.31 14.34
C HIS A 456 -11.22 -13.69 13.91
N SER A 457 -10.87 -13.78 12.62
CA SER A 457 -9.64 -13.17 12.09
C SER A 457 -9.57 -11.67 12.37
N VAL A 458 -10.66 -10.93 12.09
CA VAL A 458 -10.70 -9.46 12.31
C VAL A 458 -10.69 -9.13 13.80
N ALA A 459 -11.55 -9.76 14.61
CA ALA A 459 -11.66 -9.45 16.03
C ALA A 459 -10.39 -9.82 16.81
N TYR A 460 -9.67 -10.84 16.35
CA TYR A 460 -8.40 -11.24 16.92
C TYR A 460 -7.29 -10.24 16.58
N ALA A 461 -7.22 -9.83 15.32
CA ALA A 461 -6.22 -8.86 14.87
C ALA A 461 -6.47 -7.45 15.43
N PHE A 462 -7.73 -7.08 15.64
CA PHE A 462 -8.16 -5.75 16.06
C PHE A 462 -9.27 -5.84 17.13
N PRO A 463 -8.90 -6.12 18.39
CA PRO A 463 -9.86 -6.38 19.47
C PRO A 463 -10.70 -5.17 19.88
N GLN A 464 -10.38 -3.96 19.45
CA GLN A 464 -11.18 -2.75 19.73
C GLN A 464 -12.11 -2.37 18.57
N VAL A 465 -11.96 -2.97 17.38
CA VAL A 465 -12.86 -2.74 16.25
C VAL A 465 -14.24 -3.31 16.55
N LYS A 466 -15.29 -2.50 16.35
CA LYS A 466 -16.67 -2.97 16.47
C LYS A 466 -17.10 -3.65 15.16
N ILE A 467 -17.47 -4.92 15.22
CA ILE A 467 -17.92 -5.69 14.05
C ILE A 467 -19.44 -5.75 14.04
N ILE A 468 -20.08 -5.36 12.94
CA ILE A 468 -21.54 -5.25 12.84
C ILE A 468 -22.00 -5.94 11.56
N THR A 469 -22.91 -6.90 11.70
CA THR A 469 -23.43 -7.63 10.54
C THR A 469 -24.91 -8.00 10.66
N THR A 470 -25.57 -8.30 9.55
CA THR A 470 -26.98 -8.76 9.58
C THR A 470 -27.11 -10.28 9.65
N ALA A 471 -26.09 -11.03 9.24
CA ALA A 471 -26.06 -12.49 9.35
C ALA A 471 -24.64 -13.04 9.46
N VAL A 472 -24.52 -14.19 10.12
CA VAL A 472 -23.27 -14.95 10.25
C VAL A 472 -23.48 -16.35 9.69
N ASP A 473 -22.60 -16.77 8.78
CA ASP A 473 -22.59 -18.11 8.20
C ASP A 473 -21.36 -18.91 8.70
N LYS A 474 -21.54 -20.22 8.87
CA LYS A 474 -20.54 -21.07 9.54
C LYS A 474 -19.36 -21.46 8.67
N LYS A 475 -19.58 -21.63 7.37
CA LYS A 475 -18.63 -22.29 6.48
C LYS A 475 -18.16 -21.37 5.37
N VAL A 476 -16.94 -21.63 4.93
CA VAL A 476 -16.35 -21.08 3.72
C VAL A 476 -15.85 -22.29 2.91
N ASN A 477 -16.00 -22.27 1.58
CA ASN A 477 -15.47 -23.33 0.72
C ASN A 477 -14.01 -23.09 0.32
N ASP A 478 -13.46 -24.01 -0.48
CA ASP A 478 -12.06 -23.96 -0.94
C ASP A 478 -11.75 -22.74 -1.82
N LEU A 479 -12.77 -22.14 -2.44
CA LEU A 479 -12.69 -20.90 -3.21
C LEU A 479 -12.91 -19.64 -2.35
N PHE A 480 -12.88 -19.78 -1.03
CA PHE A 480 -13.10 -18.70 -0.07
C PHE A 480 -14.48 -18.01 -0.15
N HIS A 481 -15.48 -18.69 -0.72
CA HIS A 481 -16.88 -18.25 -0.73
C HIS A 481 -17.63 -18.74 0.51
N ILE A 482 -18.43 -17.86 1.09
CA ILE A 482 -19.27 -18.14 2.25
C ILE A 482 -20.37 -19.15 1.87
N ILE A 483 -20.66 -20.12 2.73
CA ILE A 483 -21.74 -21.11 2.56
C ILE A 483 -22.68 -21.07 3.78
N PRO A 484 -24.02 -20.96 3.59
CA PRO A 484 -24.74 -20.95 2.31
C PRO A 484 -24.56 -19.68 1.46
N GLY A 485 -24.09 -18.57 2.04
CA GLY A 485 -23.62 -17.42 1.27
C GLY A 485 -24.69 -16.67 0.49
N ILE A 486 -24.21 -15.77 -0.38
CA ILE A 486 -25.00 -14.98 -1.35
C ILE A 486 -24.37 -14.94 -2.77
N GLY A 487 -23.33 -15.76 -3.00
CA GLY A 487 -22.47 -15.66 -4.19
C GLY A 487 -21.58 -14.41 -4.17
N ASN A 488 -21.08 -14.00 -5.33
CA ASN A 488 -20.34 -12.74 -5.46
C ASN A 488 -21.33 -11.56 -5.44
N PHE A 489 -21.37 -10.85 -4.31
CA PHE A 489 -22.31 -9.75 -4.11
C PHE A 489 -22.10 -8.62 -5.13
N GLY A 490 -20.84 -8.29 -5.43
CA GLY A 490 -20.50 -7.22 -6.35
C GLY A 490 -21.01 -7.51 -7.76
N ASP A 491 -20.78 -8.72 -8.27
CA ASP A 491 -21.17 -9.07 -9.62
C ASP A 491 -22.69 -9.16 -9.79
N ARG A 492 -23.41 -9.71 -8.80
CA ARG A 492 -24.89 -9.72 -8.80
C ARG A 492 -25.49 -8.31 -8.73
N TYR A 493 -24.87 -7.40 -7.98
CA TYR A 493 -25.36 -6.03 -7.83
C TYR A 493 -25.08 -5.18 -9.08
N PHE A 494 -23.86 -5.26 -9.62
CA PHE A 494 -23.42 -4.50 -10.79
C PHE A 494 -23.80 -5.15 -12.13
N GLY A 495 -24.23 -6.42 -12.12
CA GLY A 495 -24.55 -7.20 -13.30
C GLY A 495 -23.30 -7.54 -14.11
N THR A 496 -22.21 -7.89 -13.44
CA THR A 496 -20.92 -8.27 -14.05
C THR A 496 -20.64 -9.77 -13.99
N ASP A 497 -21.66 -10.59 -13.70
CA ASP A 497 -21.57 -12.04 -13.78
C ASP A 497 -21.23 -12.45 -15.22
N ALA A 498 -20.16 -13.22 -15.43
CA ALA A 498 -19.83 -13.78 -16.74
C ALA A 498 -20.93 -14.76 -17.19
N PRO A 499 -21.27 -14.83 -18.49
CA PRO A 499 -22.18 -15.86 -18.99
C PRO A 499 -21.63 -17.27 -18.66
N PRO A 500 -22.50 -18.25 -18.37
CA PRO A 500 -22.09 -19.62 -18.00
C PRO A 500 -21.19 -20.34 -19.02
N ASP A 501 -21.15 -19.87 -20.28
CA ASP A 501 -20.43 -20.52 -21.39
C ASP A 501 -18.99 -20.02 -21.59
N TRP A 502 -18.43 -19.27 -20.64
CA TRP A 502 -17.01 -18.88 -20.66
C TRP A 502 -16.24 -19.68 -19.61
N SER A 503 -16.05 -20.97 -19.88
CA SER A 503 -15.01 -21.77 -19.22
C SER A 503 -13.65 -21.45 -19.84
N ASP A 504 -12.63 -21.20 -19.01
CA ASP A 504 -11.24 -21.01 -19.42
C ASP A 504 -10.60 -22.25 -20.11
N GLU A 505 -11.37 -23.33 -20.32
CA GLU A 505 -10.93 -24.54 -21.03
C GLU A 505 -10.84 -24.35 -22.57
N ASP A 506 -11.48 -23.33 -23.14
CA ASP A 506 -11.52 -23.12 -24.60
C ASP A 506 -10.32 -22.32 -25.16
N LEU A 507 -9.31 -21.99 -24.34
CA LEU A 507 -8.13 -21.22 -24.76
C LEU A 507 -6.94 -22.10 -25.23
N ASP A 508 -7.05 -23.43 -25.13
CA ASP A 508 -5.94 -24.35 -25.39
C ASP A 508 -6.04 -25.18 -26.69
N GLU A 509 -6.93 -24.85 -27.63
CA GLU A 509 -6.87 -25.43 -28.98
C GLU A 509 -6.14 -24.51 -29.98
N PRO A 510 -4.94 -24.87 -30.47
CA PRO A 510 -4.30 -24.17 -31.57
C PRO A 510 -5.07 -24.47 -32.85
N SER A 511 -5.77 -23.46 -33.39
CA SER A 511 -6.33 -23.51 -34.73
C SER A 511 -5.20 -23.64 -35.77
N TYR A 512 -5.26 -24.72 -36.56
CA TYR A 512 -4.38 -25.01 -37.70
C TYR A 512 -4.37 -23.93 -38.79
#